data_AF-A0A7Y2QBT2-F1
#
_entry.id   AF-A0A7Y2QBT2-F1
#
_cell.length_a   1.000
_cell.length_b   1.000
_cell.length_c   1.000
_cell.angle_alpha   90.00
_cell.angle_beta   90.00
_cell.angle_gamma   90.00
#
_symmetry.space_group_name_H-M   'P 1'
#
loop_
_entity.id
_entity.type
_entity.pdbx_description
1 polymer ?
#
loop_
_entity_poly.entity_id
_entity_poly.type
_entity_poly.pdbx_seq_one_letter_code
_entity_poly.pdbx_strand_id
1 'polypeptide(L)'
;DPTERATGLAGKKVVVCDYPDGRLEITDGEASLPYRTFDMLRSVHRADVIENKRLDDMLSIVAELQAGRQQQRSKSGPRRTGQTDHMFGIRDGSQSNGYQQRGTKPGRKTDFTKDPVVIARRQQVLASQLNTE
;
A
#
# COMPACT_ATOMS: atom_id res chain seq x y z
N ASP A 1 -18.12 3.48 -23.13
CA ASP A 1 -19.40 4.20 -22.92
C ASP A 1 -20.37 3.37 -22.10
N PRO A 2 -21.35 3.99 -21.41
CA PRO A 2 -22.32 3.25 -20.61
C PRO A 2 -23.18 2.34 -21.49
N THR A 3 -23.22 1.05 -21.16
CA THR A 3 -24.06 0.06 -21.84
C THR A 3 -25.53 0.19 -21.40
N GLU A 4 -26.48 -0.13 -22.28
CA GLU A 4 -27.93 -0.10 -21.96
C GLU A 4 -28.25 -0.90 -20.69
N ARG A 5 -27.63 -2.08 -20.53
CA ARG A 5 -27.76 -2.92 -19.34
C ARG A 5 -27.29 -2.20 -18.07
N ALA A 6 -26.15 -1.52 -18.13
CA ALA A 6 -25.61 -0.75 -17.00
C ALA A 6 -26.50 0.46 -16.66
N THR A 7 -27.08 1.14 -17.67
CA THR A 7 -28.02 2.25 -17.41
C THR A 7 -29.30 1.78 -16.73
N GLY A 8 -29.82 0.60 -17.08
CA GLY A 8 -30.99 0.00 -16.43
C GLY A 8 -30.76 -0.46 -14.98
N LEU A 9 -29.50 -0.54 -14.55
CA LEU A 9 -29.09 -0.92 -13.18
C LEU A 9 -28.83 0.28 -12.26
N ALA A 10 -29.03 1.52 -12.73
CA ALA A 10 -28.89 2.71 -11.89
C ALA A 10 -29.77 2.60 -10.63
N GLY A 11 -29.14 2.74 -9.46
CA GLY A 11 -29.82 2.62 -8.15
C GLY A 11 -30.13 1.18 -7.69
N LYS A 12 -29.76 0.15 -8.47
CA LYS A 12 -29.96 -1.25 -8.10
C LYS A 12 -28.68 -1.84 -7.49
N LYS A 13 -28.83 -2.93 -6.73
CA LYS A 13 -27.69 -3.66 -6.15
C LYS A 13 -27.03 -4.54 -7.21
N VAL A 14 -25.70 -4.55 -7.20
CA VAL A 14 -24.85 -5.43 -8.01
C VAL A 14 -23.89 -6.17 -7.09
N VAL A 15 -23.38 -7.31 -7.54
CA VAL A 15 -22.38 -8.08 -6.80
C VAL A 15 -21.00 -7.68 -7.28
N VAL A 16 -20.09 -7.41 -6.34
CA VAL A 16 -18.68 -7.13 -6.63
C VAL A 16 -17.85 -8.29 -6.12
N CYS A 17 -17.26 -9.04 -7.04
CA CYS A 17 -16.33 -10.11 -6.77
C CYS A 17 -14.91 -9.54 -6.77
N ASP A 18 -14.23 -9.61 -5.63
CA ASP A 18 -12.83 -9.20 -5.47
C ASP A 18 -11.95 -10.45 -5.40
N TYR A 19 -11.13 -10.65 -6.42
CA TYR A 19 -10.24 -11.79 -6.56
C TYR A 19 -8.87 -11.50 -5.92
N PRO A 20 -8.14 -12.54 -5.44
CA PRO A 20 -6.86 -12.36 -4.75
C PRO A 20 -5.75 -11.78 -5.64
N ASP A 21 -5.88 -11.91 -6.96
CA ASP A 21 -5.01 -11.32 -7.98
C ASP A 21 -5.26 -9.82 -8.21
N GLY A 22 -6.23 -9.23 -7.50
CA GLY A 22 -6.60 -7.82 -7.64
C GLY A 22 -7.60 -7.54 -8.77
N ARG A 23 -8.07 -8.58 -9.47
CA ARG A 23 -9.13 -8.43 -10.46
C ARG A 23 -10.46 -8.16 -9.74
N LEU A 24 -11.18 -7.14 -10.20
CA LEU A 24 -12.56 -6.91 -9.80
C LEU A 24 -13.46 -7.43 -10.89
N GLU A 25 -14.56 -8.06 -10.52
CA GLU A 25 -15.64 -8.39 -11.43
C GLU A 25 -16.94 -7.87 -10.85
N ILE A 26 -17.69 -7.14 -11.67
CA ILE A 26 -19.00 -6.61 -11.28
C ILE A 26 -20.04 -7.42 -12.02
N THR A 27 -20.96 -8.06 -11.30
CA THR A 27 -22.00 -8.90 -11.90
C THR A 27 -23.40 -8.47 -11.49
N ASP A 28 -24.36 -8.65 -12.39
CA ASP A 28 -25.79 -8.45 -12.14
C ASP A 28 -26.55 -9.79 -12.07
N GLY A 29 -25.92 -10.79 -11.48
CA GLY A 29 -26.42 -12.17 -11.43
C GLY A 29 -25.84 -13.02 -12.56
N GLU A 30 -26.38 -12.87 -13.76
CA GLU A 30 -26.02 -13.74 -14.89
C GLU A 30 -24.97 -13.11 -15.83
N ALA A 31 -24.80 -11.78 -15.84
CA ALA A 31 -23.79 -11.14 -16.68
C ALA A 31 -22.74 -10.35 -15.89
N SER A 32 -21.54 -10.40 -16.45
CA SER A 32 -20.42 -9.55 -16.07
C SER A 32 -20.58 -8.19 -16.74
N LEU A 33 -20.46 -7.13 -15.93
CA LEU A 33 -20.54 -5.74 -16.37
C LEU A 33 -19.13 -5.22 -16.63
N PRO A 34 -18.87 -4.63 -17.82
CA PRO A 34 -17.59 -3.99 -18.07
C PRO A 34 -17.43 -2.81 -17.12
N TYR A 35 -16.27 -2.71 -16.48
CA TYR A 35 -15.92 -1.60 -15.61
C TYR A 35 -14.58 -1.00 -16.05
N ARG A 36 -14.39 0.27 -15.69
CA ARG A 36 -13.10 0.93 -15.76
C ARG A 36 -12.88 1.66 -14.45
N THR A 37 -11.63 1.77 -14.04
CA THR A 37 -11.28 2.66 -12.94
C THR A 37 -11.52 4.10 -13.37
N PHE A 38 -12.34 4.82 -12.61
CA PHE A 38 -12.51 6.25 -12.81
C PHE A 38 -11.40 6.98 -12.05
N ASP A 39 -10.67 7.84 -12.74
CA ASP A 39 -9.77 8.79 -12.08
C ASP A 39 -10.57 9.99 -11.61
N MET A 40 -10.52 10.26 -10.31
CA MET A 40 -11.17 11.42 -9.72
C MET A 40 -10.38 12.71 -9.98
N LEU A 41 -9.12 12.61 -10.37
CA LEU A 41 -8.31 13.75 -10.77
C LEU A 41 -8.73 14.17 -12.18
N ARG A 42 -9.55 15.22 -12.27
CA ARG A 42 -9.90 15.82 -13.56
C ARG A 42 -8.64 16.37 -14.23
N SER A 43 -8.39 15.92 -15.45
CA SER A 43 -7.39 16.45 -16.39
C SER A 43 -8.06 17.09 -17.60
N VAL A 44 -7.51 18.20 -18.08
CA VAL A 44 -7.85 18.84 -19.35
C VAL A 44 -6.88 18.30 -20.39
N HIS A 45 -7.40 17.72 -21.46
CA HIS A 45 -6.56 17.24 -22.54
C HIS A 45 -6.32 18.35 -23.56
N ARG A 46 -5.20 18.27 -24.29
CA ARG A 46 -4.85 19.24 -25.33
C ARG A 46 -5.92 19.34 -26.44
N ALA A 47 -6.63 18.25 -26.73
CA ALA A 47 -7.72 18.25 -27.70
C ALA A 47 -8.87 19.18 -27.27
N ASP A 48 -9.25 19.14 -25.99
CA ASP A 48 -10.33 19.97 -25.45
C ASP A 48 -10.02 21.47 -25.57
N VAL A 49 -8.75 21.83 -25.40
CA VAL A 49 -8.22 23.19 -25.53
C VAL A 49 -8.39 23.67 -26.98
N ILE A 50 -7.90 22.88 -27.95
CA ILE A 50 -7.93 23.21 -29.39
C ILE A 50 -9.37 23.26 -29.94
N GLU A 51 -10.24 22.34 -29.53
CA GLU A 51 -11.62 22.25 -30.03
C GLU A 51 -12.49 23.40 -29.49
N ASN A 52 -12.20 23.95 -28.31
CA ASN A 52 -12.97 25.00 -27.65
C ASN A 52 -12.32 26.38 -27.77
N LYS A 53 -12.22 26.93 -28.99
CA LYS A 53 -11.55 28.22 -29.27
C LYS A 53 -11.91 29.39 -28.35
N ARG A 54 -13.16 29.48 -27.89
CA ARG A 54 -13.61 30.57 -27.01
C ARG A 54 -13.12 30.43 -25.56
N LEU A 55 -12.74 29.23 -25.17
CA LEU A 55 -12.27 28.86 -23.83
C LEU A 55 -10.79 28.46 -23.83
N ASP A 56 -10.13 28.49 -25.00
CA ASP A 56 -8.75 28.04 -25.22
C ASP A 56 -7.79 28.62 -24.18
N ASP A 57 -7.76 29.94 -24.03
CA ASP A 57 -6.92 30.66 -23.06
C ASP A 57 -7.14 30.18 -21.62
N MET A 58 -8.41 30.04 -21.21
CA MET A 58 -8.77 29.61 -19.86
C MET A 58 -8.45 28.14 -19.62
N LEU A 59 -8.68 27.28 -20.62
CA LEU A 59 -8.37 25.85 -20.55
C LEU A 59 -6.86 25.61 -20.53
N SER A 60 -6.07 26.43 -21.22
CA SER A 60 -4.59 26.40 -21.15
C SER A 60 -4.10 26.68 -19.73
N ILE A 61 -4.61 27.74 -19.09
CA ILE A 61 -4.27 28.06 -17.69
C ILE A 61 -4.65 26.91 -16.76
N VAL A 62 -5.83 26.32 -16.94
CA VAL A 62 -6.28 25.19 -16.12
C VAL A 62 -5.40 23.95 -16.35
N ALA A 63 -4.98 23.69 -17.58
CA ALA A 63 -4.09 22.58 -17.93
C ALA A 63 -2.70 22.75 -17.28
N GLU A 64 -2.14 23.96 -17.29
CA GLU A 64 -0.88 24.28 -16.60
C GLU A 64 -1.01 24.08 -15.08
N LEU A 65 -2.08 24.59 -14.48
CA LEU A 65 -2.37 24.38 -13.06
C LEU A 65 -2.54 22.91 -12.71
N GLN A 66 -3.08 22.09 -13.63
CA GLN A 66 -3.25 20.65 -13.47
C GLN A 66 -1.93 19.88 -13.61
N ALA A 67 -1.08 20.26 -14.56
CA ALA A 67 0.24 19.66 -14.76
C ALA A 67 1.17 19.85 -13.54
N GLY A 68 1.05 21.00 -12.86
CA GLY A 68 1.79 21.29 -11.63
C GLY A 68 1.20 20.70 -10.34
N ARG A 69 0.10 19.92 -10.39
CA ARG A 69 -0.55 19.41 -9.17
C ARG A 69 0.29 18.37 -8.46
N GLN A 70 0.45 18.57 -7.15
CA GLN A 70 1.00 17.59 -6.21
C GLN A 70 -0.08 16.66 -5.62
N GLN A 71 -1.35 16.85 -5.99
CA GLN A 71 -2.45 16.01 -5.51
C GLN A 71 -2.32 14.61 -6.09
N GLN A 72 -2.08 13.65 -5.22
CA GLN A 72 -2.08 12.24 -5.56
C GLN A 72 -3.36 11.57 -5.08
N ARG A 73 -3.73 10.50 -5.77
CA ARG A 73 -4.84 9.62 -5.36
C ARG A 73 -4.67 9.22 -3.90
N SER A 74 -5.76 9.26 -3.14
CA SER A 74 -5.71 8.83 -1.74
C SER A 74 -5.31 7.34 -1.68
N LYS A 75 -4.27 7.04 -0.90
CA LYS A 75 -3.84 5.66 -0.62
C LYS A 75 -4.65 5.01 0.50
N SER A 76 -5.69 5.70 0.97
CA SER A 76 -6.52 5.32 2.12
C SER A 76 -7.87 4.81 1.62
N GLY A 77 -7.88 3.56 1.16
CA GLY A 77 -9.10 2.81 0.80
C GLY A 77 -9.17 1.49 1.56
N PRO A 78 -10.34 0.81 1.56
CA PRO A 78 -10.45 -0.56 2.03
C PRO A 78 -9.43 -1.44 1.32
N ARG A 79 -8.72 -2.28 2.08
CA ARG A 79 -7.63 -3.13 1.58
C ARG A 79 -7.59 -4.45 2.35
N ARG A 80 -7.11 -5.52 1.72
CA ARG A 80 -6.91 -6.83 2.35
C ARG A 80 -5.42 -7.17 2.35
N THR A 81 -4.91 -7.66 3.48
CA THR A 81 -3.47 -7.97 3.68
C THR A 81 -2.91 -8.99 2.69
N GLY A 82 -3.75 -9.89 2.15
CA GLY A 82 -3.34 -10.96 1.22
C GLY A 82 -3.36 -10.59 -0.26
N GLN A 83 -3.72 -9.34 -0.62
CA GLN A 83 -3.78 -8.91 -2.02
C GLN A 83 -2.39 -8.45 -2.46
N THR A 84 -1.71 -9.24 -3.29
CA THR A 84 -0.46 -8.83 -3.94
C THR A 84 -0.79 -7.89 -5.10
N ASP A 85 -0.15 -6.72 -5.16
CA ASP A 85 -0.32 -5.71 -6.23
C ASP A 85 -1.66 -4.93 -6.24
N HIS A 86 -2.17 -4.54 -5.07
CA HIS A 86 -3.38 -3.70 -4.98
C HIS A 86 -3.10 -2.20 -5.26
N MET A 87 -4.12 -1.49 -5.78
CA MET A 87 -4.06 -0.05 -6.11
C MET A 87 -3.92 0.88 -4.89
N PHE A 88 -4.24 0.41 -3.69
CA PHE A 88 -4.08 1.18 -2.45
C PHE A 88 -2.68 0.94 -1.87
N GLY A 89 -2.15 1.81 -1.00
CA GLY A 89 -0.81 1.57 -0.43
C GLY A 89 -0.89 0.51 0.69
N ILE A 90 0.04 -0.46 0.72
CA ILE A 90 0.26 -1.25 1.95
C ILE A 90 1.01 -0.32 2.89
N ARG A 91 0.30 0.26 3.87
CA ARG A 91 1.01 0.84 5.01
C ARG A 91 1.50 -0.36 5.79
N ASP A 92 2.81 -0.46 5.96
CA ASP A 92 3.39 -1.38 6.92
C ASP A 92 2.64 -1.23 8.25
N GLY A 93 2.02 -2.32 8.71
CA GLY A 93 1.21 -2.34 9.92
C GLY A 93 2.03 -1.99 11.17
N SER A 94 3.36 -2.15 11.10
CA SER A 94 4.28 -1.69 12.14
C SER A 94 4.25 -0.16 12.29
N GLN A 95 4.16 0.56 11.16
CA GLN A 95 4.18 2.03 11.12
C GLN A 95 2.80 2.64 11.40
N SER A 96 1.71 1.98 10.99
CA SER A 96 0.36 2.58 11.09
C SER A 96 -0.30 2.45 12.45
N ASN A 97 0.01 1.39 13.22
CA ASN A 97 -0.65 1.16 14.53
C ASN A 97 -0.01 1.97 15.67
N GLY A 98 0.90 2.90 15.37
CA GLY A 98 1.74 3.54 16.39
C GLY A 98 2.61 2.52 17.13
N TYR A 99 2.79 1.32 16.55
CA TYR A 99 3.62 0.27 17.13
C TYR A 99 5.07 0.67 16.97
N GLN A 100 5.59 1.38 17.96
CA GLN A 100 7.03 1.51 18.11
C GLN A 100 7.53 0.14 18.57
N GLN A 101 8.36 -0.51 17.75
CA GLN A 101 9.18 -1.63 18.20
C GLN A 101 9.83 -1.17 19.51
N ARG A 102 9.37 -1.72 20.64
CA ARG A 102 10.11 -1.55 21.88
C ARG A 102 11.44 -2.19 21.56
N GLY A 103 12.49 -1.38 21.48
CA GLY A 103 13.85 -1.89 21.40
C GLY A 103 13.98 -2.99 22.45
N THR A 104 14.85 -3.98 22.17
CA THR A 104 15.22 -5.01 23.15
C THR A 104 15.28 -4.35 24.52
N LYS A 105 14.41 -4.79 25.46
CA LYS A 105 14.28 -4.15 26.79
C LYS A 105 15.69 -3.78 27.27
N PRO A 106 15.95 -2.55 27.73
CA PRO A 106 17.23 -2.23 28.33
C PRO A 106 17.36 -3.14 29.56
N GLY A 107 18.17 -4.18 29.41
CA GLY A 107 18.16 -5.36 30.26
C GLY A 107 19.01 -6.45 29.63
N ARG A 108 19.92 -6.99 30.44
CA ARG A 108 21.01 -7.86 29.99
C ARG A 108 20.46 -9.18 29.43
N LYS A 109 20.46 -9.36 28.10
CA LYS A 109 20.71 -10.70 27.56
C LYS A 109 22.16 -10.99 27.91
N THR A 110 22.38 -11.66 29.03
CA THR A 110 23.71 -12.17 29.42
C THR A 110 24.11 -13.21 28.38
N ASP A 111 24.83 -12.80 27.34
CA ASP A 111 25.60 -13.74 26.53
C ASP A 111 26.74 -14.25 27.41
N PHE A 112 26.45 -15.28 28.21
CA PHE A 112 27.37 -15.86 29.19
C PHE A 112 28.67 -16.34 28.52
N THR A 113 28.60 -16.62 27.21
CA THR A 113 29.70 -17.04 26.35
C THR A 113 30.80 -15.99 26.26
N LYS A 114 30.46 -14.70 26.37
CA LYS A 114 31.40 -13.57 26.24
C LYS A 114 31.59 -12.79 27.54
N ASP A 115 31.09 -13.31 28.67
CA ASP A 115 31.25 -12.67 29.98
C ASP A 115 32.69 -12.88 30.50
N PRO A 116 33.45 -11.80 30.79
CA PRO A 116 34.85 -11.90 31.21
C PRO A 116 35.04 -12.71 32.50
N VAL A 117 34.07 -12.69 33.43
CA VAL A 117 34.14 -13.45 34.69
C VAL A 117 33.99 -14.95 34.42
N VAL A 118 33.12 -15.32 33.47
CA VAL A 118 32.89 -16.72 33.07
C VAL A 118 34.09 -17.26 32.30
N ILE A 119 34.70 -16.45 31.43
CA ILE A 119 35.93 -16.80 30.70
C ILE A 119 37.08 -17.06 31.68
N ALA A 120 37.31 -16.16 32.64
CA ALA A 120 38.37 -16.30 33.63
C ALA A 120 38.21 -17.57 34.48
N ARG A 121 36.98 -17.85 34.95
CA ARG A 121 36.69 -19.08 35.71
C ARG A 121 36.93 -20.33 34.86
N ARG A 122 36.53 -20.33 33.58
CA ARG A 122 36.75 -21.46 32.67
C ARG A 122 38.25 -21.70 32.43
N GLN A 123 39.04 -20.63 32.28
CA GLN A 123 40.50 -20.72 32.14
C GLN A 123 41.16 -21.29 33.40
N GLN A 124 40.74 -20.88 34.59
CA GLN A 124 41.24 -21.43 35.85
C GLN A 124 40.95 -22.92 36.00
N VAL A 125 39.74 -23.37 35.62
CA VAL A 125 39.38 -24.80 35.66
C VAL A 125 40.24 -25.60 34.68
N LEU A 126 40.41 -25.12 33.43
CA LEU A 126 41.29 -25.77 32.45
C LEU A 126 42.74 -25.85 32.94
N ALA A 127 43.25 -24.77 33.55
CA ALA A 127 44.60 -24.77 34.13
C ALA A 127 44.73 -25.77 35.29
N SER A 128 43.71 -25.90 36.14
CA SER A 128 43.73 -26.89 37.23
C SER A 128 43.72 -28.34 36.72
N GLN A 129 43.07 -28.61 35.59
CA GLN A 129 43.01 -29.94 34.97
C GLN A 129 44.33 -30.35 34.31
N LEU A 130 45.09 -29.39 33.79
CA LEU A 130 46.42 -29.63 33.21
C LEU A 130 47.51 -29.84 34.28
N ASN A 131 47.23 -29.46 35.53
CA ASN A 131 48.14 -29.63 36.66
C ASN A 131 47.86 -30.92 37.45
N THR A 132 46.95 -31.77 36.98
CA THR A 132 46.55 -33.04 37.63
C THR A 132 46.96 -34.29 36.87
N GLU A 133 47.87 -34.17 35.89
CA GLU A 133 48.68 -35.26 35.33
C GLU A 133 50.15 -35.07 35.72
#